data_AF-A0A3M7N7C5-F1
#
_entry.id   AF-A0A3M7N7C5-F1
#
_cell.length_a   1.000
_cell.length_b   1.000
_cell.length_c   1.000
_cell.angle_alpha   90.00
_cell.angle_beta   90.00
_cell.angle_gamma   90.00
#
_symmetry.space_group_name_H-M   'P 1'
#
loop_
_entity.id
_entity.type
_entity.pdbx_description
1 polymer ?
#
loop_
_entity_poly.entity_id
_entity_poly.type
_entity_poly.pdbx_seq_one_letter_code
_entity_poly.pdbx_strand_id
1 'polypeptide(L)'
;MLEDNAPVEADDANIQGGGEQLIRHAIANFNTDPDKAAISRINEYRTQLQEMRGLKISGAEDALRRLARQHATLSSQHREAISDHDSGRHTSEIVELDTRKFRIAKQASELEVESERLEAELERLKMRLADLEEQGVEGDETARRSREADDPTILRLWLYRSLGITLDLDEAGNYNKATIVNTNKGDVHVVNIDPKFSRWFYADYFWQTMRGSDDRAASELKVRASRSAAGRARGLIVSFDALGTLYRFRKPVAEQYLSVAQQCGLSKAKEIDPKDLEASFRSAFKSVSARHPNYGRGTLASPEEWWTELVDKTFRGLGVVGGDNQPLQVPANLGSSLYDHFSSQAAYELYEDVRPFLHRMHEIRQQLENERSDPDAVLLLGVITNSDPRVRQVLESMSLGLGVSKPPEPRSMDERWREASETARDPTALPIATSFRDIWSARHDFDFVSTSYEAEAEKPGPAIFNRAANLARLNLISRMEQRRHDEGDREHPFREALDFVRDTISHRRDIETMSWIHVGDDYAKDYVGAKESGIDAFHLVRQGEEKKSVGGGGTQTISNLIELVPIVNIMAEQNLFSSSTRS
;
A
#
# COMPACT_ATOMS: atom_id res chain seq x y z
N MET A 1 -49.76 112.05 -48.35
CA MET A 1 -48.30 112.27 -48.30
C MET A 1 -47.91 112.17 -46.85
N LEU A 2 -46.92 111.30 -46.59
CA LEU A 2 -45.97 111.34 -45.48
C LEU A 2 -46.51 111.31 -44.03
N GLU A 3 -46.10 110.22 -43.38
CA GLU A 3 -45.66 110.10 -41.98
C GLU A 3 -46.61 110.61 -40.90
N ASP A 4 -47.27 109.66 -40.24
CA ASP A 4 -47.77 109.84 -38.88
C ASP A 4 -46.95 109.00 -37.90
N ASN A 5 -46.65 109.64 -36.79
CA ASN A 5 -45.71 109.23 -35.76
C ASN A 5 -46.46 108.56 -34.59
N ALA A 6 -45.73 107.72 -33.84
CA ALA A 6 -46.01 107.20 -32.49
C ALA A 6 -46.92 105.95 -32.34
N PRO A 7 -46.85 105.23 -31.19
CA PRO A 7 -45.66 104.82 -30.44
C PRO A 7 -45.70 103.31 -30.04
N VAL A 8 -44.60 102.87 -29.42
CA VAL A 8 -44.30 101.54 -28.89
C VAL A 8 -45.33 101.04 -27.86
N GLU A 9 -45.92 99.88 -28.10
CA GLU A 9 -46.44 98.95 -27.08
C GLU A 9 -45.93 97.53 -27.37
N ALA A 10 -45.69 96.79 -26.29
CA ALA A 10 -44.96 95.53 -26.22
C ALA A 10 -45.73 94.35 -26.84
N ASP A 11 -45.01 93.46 -27.53
CA ASP A 11 -45.47 92.11 -27.87
C ASP A 11 -44.66 91.06 -27.09
N ASP A 12 -45.17 90.76 -25.90
CA ASP A 12 -44.91 89.55 -25.11
C ASP A 12 -45.58 88.35 -25.83
N ALA A 13 -44.96 87.84 -26.91
CA ALA A 13 -45.54 86.72 -27.64
C ALA A 13 -44.52 85.85 -28.38
N ASN A 14 -43.51 85.28 -27.70
CA ASN A 14 -42.85 84.08 -28.27
C ASN A 14 -42.08 83.15 -27.30
N ILE A 15 -42.31 83.17 -25.99
CA ILE A 15 -41.55 82.34 -25.02
C ILE A 15 -42.45 81.42 -24.19
N GLN A 16 -43.52 80.86 -24.78
CA GLN A 16 -44.33 79.84 -24.10
C GLN A 16 -44.55 78.54 -24.89
N GLY A 17 -44.23 78.48 -26.19
CA GLY A 17 -44.44 77.26 -27.00
C GLY A 17 -43.26 76.29 -27.07
N GLY A 18 -42.02 76.79 -27.00
CA GLY A 18 -40.81 75.98 -27.25
C GLY A 18 -40.44 75.03 -26.11
N GLY A 19 -40.62 75.45 -24.85
CA GLY A 19 -40.30 74.64 -23.67
C GLY A 19 -41.23 73.44 -23.52
N GLU A 20 -42.53 73.63 -23.78
CA GLU A 20 -43.51 72.54 -23.68
C GLU A 20 -43.30 71.47 -24.75
N GLN A 21 -42.89 71.86 -25.96
CA GLN A 21 -42.56 70.92 -27.04
C GLN A 21 -41.27 70.16 -26.77
N LEU A 22 -40.23 70.81 -26.21
CA LEU A 22 -38.99 70.15 -25.81
C LEU A 22 -39.20 69.15 -24.67
N ILE A 23 -40.04 69.48 -23.69
CA ILE A 23 -40.38 68.57 -22.59
C ILE A 23 -41.17 67.37 -23.12
N ARG A 24 -42.16 67.57 -24.00
CA ARG A 24 -42.90 66.46 -24.63
C ARG A 24 -42.00 65.56 -25.48
N HIS A 25 -41.07 66.14 -26.24
CA HIS A 25 -40.09 65.39 -27.02
C HIS A 25 -39.10 64.61 -26.15
N ALA A 26 -38.64 65.20 -25.04
CA ALA A 26 -37.78 64.52 -24.07
C ALA A 26 -38.50 63.35 -23.39
N ILE A 27 -39.76 63.53 -22.99
CA ILE A 27 -40.60 62.47 -22.40
C ILE A 27 -40.85 61.33 -23.39
N ALA A 28 -41.09 61.64 -24.67
CA ALA A 28 -41.28 60.62 -25.71
C ALA A 28 -39.99 59.84 -26.02
N ASN A 29 -38.82 60.44 -25.83
CA ASN A 29 -37.51 59.78 -26.00
C ASN A 29 -37.09 58.91 -24.81
N PHE A 30 -37.72 59.04 -23.65
CA PHE A 30 -37.52 58.11 -22.53
C PHE A 30 -38.31 56.83 -22.80
N ASN A 31 -37.67 55.86 -23.46
CA ASN A 31 -38.21 54.52 -23.69
C ASN A 31 -38.23 53.71 -22.38
N THR A 32 -39.21 53.97 -21.50
CA THR A 32 -39.31 53.38 -20.15
C THR A 32 -39.94 51.98 -20.09
N ASP A 33 -40.51 51.50 -21.20
CA ASP A 33 -41.16 50.20 -21.28
C ASP A 33 -40.21 49.00 -21.12
N PRO A 34 -39.00 48.97 -21.71
CA PRO A 34 -38.04 47.89 -21.45
C PRO A 34 -37.61 47.82 -19.97
N ASP A 35 -37.45 48.96 -19.30
CA ASP A 35 -37.08 49.00 -17.88
C ASP A 35 -38.22 48.48 -17.00
N LYS A 36 -39.47 48.87 -17.29
CA LYS A 36 -40.66 48.32 -16.60
C LYS A 36 -40.77 46.81 -16.81
N ALA A 37 -40.53 46.32 -18.03
CA ALA A 37 -40.53 44.88 -18.32
C ALA A 37 -39.41 44.14 -17.58
N ALA A 38 -38.23 44.75 -17.46
CA ALA A 38 -37.11 44.20 -16.69
C ALA A 38 -37.45 44.12 -15.18
N ILE A 39 -38.05 45.16 -14.61
CA ILE A 39 -38.49 45.18 -13.21
C ILE A 39 -39.56 44.10 -12.95
N SER A 40 -40.54 43.94 -13.84
CA SER A 40 -41.55 42.87 -13.73
C SER A 40 -40.91 41.48 -13.75
N ARG A 41 -39.94 41.25 -14.65
CA ARG A 41 -39.21 39.98 -14.72
C ARG A 41 -38.37 39.70 -13.47
N ILE A 42 -37.73 40.73 -12.91
CA ILE A 42 -36.98 40.62 -11.65
C ILE A 42 -37.93 40.24 -10.50
N ASN A 43 -39.11 40.85 -10.45
CA ASN A 43 -40.12 40.51 -9.44
C ASN A 43 -40.63 39.07 -9.58
N GLU A 44 -40.87 38.60 -10.80
CA GLU A 44 -41.24 37.20 -11.08
C GLU A 44 -40.14 36.24 -10.60
N TYR A 45 -38.88 36.52 -10.94
CA TYR A 45 -37.75 35.70 -10.47
C TYR A 45 -37.59 35.74 -8.96
N ARG A 46 -37.84 36.88 -8.31
CA ARG A 46 -37.81 37.00 -6.85
C ARG A 46 -38.86 36.10 -6.20
N THR A 47 -40.08 36.08 -6.73
CA THR A 47 -41.17 35.23 -6.22
C THR A 47 -40.85 33.76 -6.42
N GLN A 48 -40.41 33.35 -7.61
CA GLN A 48 -39.98 31.96 -7.87
C GLN A 48 -38.85 31.52 -6.93
N LEU A 49 -37.88 32.41 -6.66
CA LEU A 49 -36.77 32.12 -5.78
C LEU A 49 -37.21 32.03 -4.31
N GLN A 50 -38.20 32.81 -3.89
CA GLN A 50 -38.82 32.69 -2.57
C GLN A 50 -39.57 31.36 -2.41
N GLU A 51 -40.33 30.92 -3.42
CA GLU A 51 -41.01 29.62 -3.41
C GLU A 51 -40.02 28.45 -3.34
N MET A 52 -38.98 28.49 -4.17
CA MET A 52 -37.92 27.46 -4.16
C MET A 52 -37.17 27.40 -2.83
N ARG A 53 -36.93 28.55 -2.19
CA ARG A 53 -36.35 28.61 -0.83
C ARG A 53 -37.30 28.03 0.20
N GLY A 54 -38.59 28.35 0.13
CA GLY A 54 -39.62 27.79 1.02
C GLY A 54 -39.68 26.26 0.94
N LEU A 55 -39.65 25.70 -0.27
CA LEU A 55 -39.62 24.25 -0.48
C LEU A 55 -38.36 23.59 0.10
N LYS A 56 -37.18 24.21 -0.08
CA LYS A 56 -35.93 23.70 0.50
C LYS A 56 -35.93 23.76 2.03
N ILE A 57 -36.43 24.84 2.63
CA ILE A 57 -36.51 25.00 4.09
C ILE A 57 -37.47 23.94 4.65
N SER A 58 -38.65 23.78 4.06
CA SER A 58 -39.62 22.76 4.47
C SER A 58 -39.03 21.35 4.38
N GLY A 59 -38.32 21.02 3.28
CA GLY A 59 -37.65 19.72 3.14
C GLY A 59 -36.56 19.47 4.19
N ALA A 60 -35.80 20.51 4.56
CA ALA A 60 -34.80 20.42 5.62
C ALA A 60 -35.43 20.24 7.00
N GLU A 61 -36.53 20.95 7.30
CA GLU A 61 -37.28 20.80 8.56
C GLU A 61 -37.85 19.38 8.70
N ASP A 62 -38.39 18.80 7.63
CA ASP A 62 -38.89 17.43 7.62
C ASP A 62 -37.78 16.40 7.83
N ALA A 63 -36.60 16.61 7.23
CA ALA A 63 -35.43 15.77 7.47
C ALA A 63 -34.97 15.83 8.93
N LEU A 64 -34.93 17.04 9.52
CA LEU A 64 -34.53 17.25 10.90
C LEU A 64 -35.52 16.61 11.88
N ARG A 65 -36.83 16.70 11.61
CA ARG A 65 -37.86 15.99 12.37
C ARG A 65 -37.72 14.47 12.28
N ARG A 66 -37.37 13.93 11.11
CA ARG A 66 -37.11 12.48 10.96
C ARG A 66 -35.90 12.03 11.77
N LEU A 67 -34.78 12.75 11.66
CA LEU A 67 -33.55 12.45 12.41
C LEU A 67 -33.76 12.56 13.92
N ALA A 68 -34.48 13.57 14.39
CA ALA A 68 -34.81 13.72 15.82
C ALA A 68 -35.61 12.52 16.36
N ARG A 69 -36.58 12.00 15.58
CA ARG A 69 -37.32 10.79 15.94
C ARG A 69 -36.41 9.55 15.99
N GLN A 70 -35.53 9.37 15.01
CA GLN A 70 -34.58 8.25 15.01
C GLN A 70 -33.62 8.29 16.21
N HIS A 71 -33.09 9.47 16.53
CA HIS A 71 -32.22 9.66 17.68
C HIS A 71 -32.93 9.32 19.00
N ALA A 72 -34.19 9.73 19.15
CA ALA A 72 -34.98 9.39 20.34
C ALA A 72 -35.17 7.87 20.49
N THR A 73 -35.44 7.14 19.39
CA THR A 73 -35.55 5.68 19.41
C THR A 73 -34.24 5.00 19.80
N LEU A 74 -33.13 5.38 19.15
CA LEU A 74 -31.80 4.82 19.43
C LEU A 74 -31.35 5.12 20.87
N SER A 75 -31.61 6.34 21.36
CA SER A 75 -31.28 6.72 22.73
C SER A 75 -32.08 5.90 23.77
N SER A 76 -33.35 5.59 23.47
CA SER A 76 -34.16 4.70 24.31
C SER A 76 -33.61 3.27 24.33
N GLN A 77 -33.28 2.72 23.16
CA GLN A 77 -32.69 1.37 23.04
C GLN A 77 -31.36 1.27 23.79
N HIS A 78 -30.51 2.29 23.69
CA HIS A 78 -29.25 2.32 24.40
C HIS A 78 -29.44 2.34 25.94
N ARG A 79 -30.44 3.08 26.42
CA ARG A 79 -30.77 3.15 27.85
C ARG A 79 -31.29 1.80 28.38
N GLU A 80 -32.08 1.10 27.57
CA GLU A 80 -32.58 -0.25 27.89
C GLU A 80 -31.42 -1.26 27.95
N ALA A 81 -30.52 -1.24 26.96
CA ALA A 81 -29.33 -2.11 26.94
C ALA A 81 -28.38 -1.86 28.12
N ILE A 82 -28.22 -0.61 28.57
CA ILE A 82 -27.45 -0.28 29.78
C ILE A 82 -28.15 -0.82 31.04
N SER A 83 -29.48 -0.75 31.09
CA SER A 83 -30.25 -1.23 32.24
C SER A 83 -30.24 -2.76 32.36
N ASP A 84 -30.16 -3.48 31.23
CA ASP A 84 -30.09 -4.95 31.21
C ASP A 84 -28.70 -5.49 31.60
N HIS A 85 -27.65 -4.66 31.54
CA HIS A 85 -26.28 -5.07 31.88
C HIS A 85 -26.01 -4.97 33.39
N ASP A 86 -26.30 -6.06 34.13
CA ASP A 86 -25.99 -6.19 35.55
C ASP A 86 -24.47 -6.40 35.77
N SER A 87 -23.77 -5.28 35.96
CA SER A 87 -22.32 -5.23 36.23
C SER A 87 -21.85 -6.14 37.38
N GLY A 88 -22.72 -6.45 38.36
CA GLY A 88 -22.40 -7.32 39.48
C GLY A 88 -22.27 -8.80 39.09
N ARG A 89 -23.12 -9.27 38.17
CA ARG A 89 -23.04 -10.64 37.63
C ARG A 89 -21.81 -10.85 36.77
N HIS A 90 -21.51 -9.89 35.90
CA HIS A 90 -20.34 -9.95 35.02
C HIS A 90 -19.03 -9.96 35.82
N THR A 91 -18.93 -9.15 36.87
CA THR A 91 -17.75 -9.14 37.74
C THR A 91 -17.58 -10.48 38.47
N SER A 92 -18.69 -11.09 38.90
CA SER A 92 -18.65 -12.41 39.56
C SER A 92 -18.22 -13.52 38.60
N GLU A 93 -18.70 -13.49 37.35
CA GLU A 93 -18.33 -14.47 36.33
C GLU A 93 -16.86 -14.35 35.91
N ILE A 94 -16.33 -13.13 35.82
CA ILE A 94 -14.88 -12.90 35.59
C ILE A 94 -14.05 -13.51 36.71
N VAL A 95 -14.42 -13.29 37.97
CA VAL A 95 -13.69 -13.86 39.12
C VAL A 95 -13.77 -15.39 39.11
N GLU A 96 -14.91 -15.98 38.76
CA GLU A 96 -15.04 -17.44 38.62
C GLU A 96 -14.19 -18.01 37.48
N LEU A 97 -14.06 -17.29 36.37
CA LEU A 97 -13.22 -17.72 35.25
C LEU A 97 -11.73 -17.58 35.58
N ASP A 98 -11.33 -16.51 36.26
CA ASP A 98 -9.94 -16.33 36.70
C ASP A 98 -9.54 -17.39 37.71
N THR A 99 -10.41 -17.71 38.68
CA THR A 99 -10.13 -18.81 39.62
C THR A 99 -10.03 -20.18 38.93
N ARG A 100 -10.84 -20.44 37.89
CA ARG A 100 -10.69 -21.64 37.05
C ARG A 100 -9.38 -21.65 36.27
N LYS A 101 -9.00 -20.51 35.69
CA LYS A 101 -7.73 -20.35 34.96
C LYS A 101 -6.53 -20.64 35.85
N PHE A 102 -6.51 -20.08 37.07
CA PHE A 102 -5.46 -20.36 38.05
C PHE A 102 -5.42 -21.84 38.46
N ARG A 103 -6.58 -22.50 38.63
CA ARG A 103 -6.64 -23.92 38.96
C ARG A 103 -6.07 -24.80 37.85
N ILE A 104 -6.42 -24.52 36.60
CA ILE A 104 -5.93 -25.27 35.44
C ILE A 104 -4.42 -25.04 35.26
N ALA A 105 -3.94 -23.81 35.39
CA ALA A 105 -2.52 -23.51 35.32
C ALA A 105 -1.71 -24.25 36.40
N LYS A 106 -2.26 -24.34 37.62
CA LYS A 106 -1.65 -25.11 38.71
C LYS A 106 -1.60 -26.61 38.40
N GLN A 107 -2.69 -27.19 37.89
CA GLN A 107 -2.74 -28.60 37.49
C GLN A 107 -1.78 -28.93 36.35
N ALA A 108 -1.64 -28.03 35.37
CA ALA A 108 -0.69 -28.20 34.27
C ALA A 108 0.76 -28.22 34.80
N SER A 109 1.10 -27.29 35.69
CA SER A 109 2.44 -27.26 36.31
C SER A 109 2.72 -28.49 37.19
N GLU A 110 1.72 -28.99 37.93
CA GLU A 110 1.86 -30.25 38.70
C GLU A 110 2.10 -31.46 37.78
N LEU A 111 1.43 -31.51 36.62
CA LEU A 111 1.64 -32.57 35.62
C LEU A 111 3.01 -32.47 34.94
N GLU A 112 3.51 -31.26 34.67
CA GLU A 112 4.86 -31.05 34.13
C GLU A 112 5.93 -31.58 35.10
N VAL A 113 5.83 -31.23 36.38
CA VAL A 113 6.76 -31.71 37.42
C VAL A 113 6.70 -33.23 37.56
N GLU A 114 5.52 -33.84 37.45
CA GLU A 114 5.38 -35.29 37.48
C GLU A 114 5.95 -35.97 36.22
N SER A 115 5.81 -35.33 35.05
CA SER A 115 6.44 -35.81 33.81
C SER A 115 7.97 -35.80 33.93
N GLU A 116 8.55 -34.72 34.44
CA GLU A 116 9.99 -34.62 34.70
C GLU A 116 10.45 -35.68 35.71
N ARG A 117 9.65 -35.94 36.76
CA ARG A 117 9.93 -37.00 37.75
C ARG A 117 9.93 -38.38 37.10
N LEU A 118 8.95 -38.69 36.27
CA LEU A 118 8.82 -39.97 35.57
C LEU A 118 9.93 -40.16 34.54
N GLU A 119 10.33 -39.10 33.83
CA GLU A 119 11.47 -39.13 32.92
C GLU A 119 12.78 -39.43 33.65
N ALA A 120 13.01 -38.81 34.81
CA ALA A 120 14.18 -39.10 35.64
C ALA A 120 14.17 -40.54 36.18
N GLU A 121 13.00 -41.08 36.55
CA GLU A 121 12.84 -42.46 37.00
C GLU A 121 13.07 -43.46 35.87
N LEU A 122 12.59 -43.14 34.66
CA LEU A 122 12.80 -43.92 33.44
C LEU A 122 14.29 -43.97 33.07
N GLU A 123 14.99 -42.83 33.19
CA GLU A 123 16.42 -42.77 32.90
C GLU A 123 17.25 -43.56 33.93
N ARG A 124 16.85 -43.52 35.21
CA ARG A 124 17.45 -44.36 36.26
C ARG A 124 17.23 -45.86 36.01
N LEU A 125 16.02 -46.25 35.56
CA LEU A 125 15.70 -47.64 35.22
C LEU A 125 16.46 -48.11 33.98
N LYS A 126 16.65 -47.25 32.97
CA LYS A 126 17.51 -47.54 31.82
C LYS A 126 18.96 -47.77 32.24
N MET A 127 19.52 -46.95 33.12
CA MET A 127 20.88 -47.18 33.64
C MET A 127 20.97 -48.51 34.39
N ARG A 128 19.95 -48.85 35.19
CA ARG A 128 19.89 -50.13 35.89
C ARG A 128 19.76 -51.33 34.95
N LEU A 129 19.02 -51.16 33.84
CA LEU A 129 18.90 -52.15 32.78
C LEU A 129 20.24 -52.33 32.08
N ALA A 130 20.94 -51.24 31.74
CA ALA A 130 22.26 -51.27 31.13
C ALA A 130 23.29 -51.99 32.02
N ASP A 131 23.30 -51.72 33.32
CA ASP A 131 24.17 -52.42 34.29
C ASP A 131 23.88 -53.93 34.35
N LEU A 132 22.62 -54.34 34.16
CA LEU A 132 22.20 -55.75 34.17
C LEU A 132 22.47 -56.45 32.83
N GLU A 133 22.33 -55.73 31.72
CA GLU A 133 22.70 -56.20 30.38
C GLU A 133 24.22 -56.38 30.24
N GLU A 134 25.02 -55.56 30.94
CA GLU A 134 26.48 -55.69 31.02
C GLU A 134 26.93 -56.96 31.80
N GLN A 135 26.07 -57.55 32.63
CA GLN A 135 26.42 -58.67 33.52
C GLN A 135 26.14 -60.09 32.96
N GLY A 136 25.83 -60.24 31.66
CA GLY A 136 25.77 -61.53 30.95
C GLY A 136 24.39 -62.23 31.03
N VAL A 137 23.99 -63.10 30.10
CA VAL A 137 24.67 -63.95 29.12
C VAL A 137 23.73 -64.15 27.91
N GLU A 138 24.31 -64.40 26.74
CA GLU A 138 23.70 -64.76 25.44
C GLU A 138 23.16 -63.62 24.55
N GLY A 139 23.77 -63.53 23.36
CA GLY A 139 23.07 -63.05 22.16
C GLY A 139 23.34 -61.61 21.76
N ASP A 140 24.53 -61.37 21.24
CA ASP A 140 25.00 -60.16 20.56
C ASP A 140 24.15 -59.81 19.32
N GLU A 141 22.96 -59.23 19.51
CA GLU A 141 22.14 -58.65 18.42
C GLU A 141 21.48 -57.30 18.77
N THR A 142 21.35 -56.97 20.06
CA THR A 142 20.70 -55.73 20.52
C THR A 142 21.67 -54.56 20.70
N ALA A 143 22.94 -54.83 21.05
CA ALA A 143 23.97 -53.80 21.20
C ALA A 143 24.36 -53.11 19.88
N ARG A 144 24.17 -53.78 18.73
CA ARG A 144 24.36 -53.21 17.40
C ARG A 144 23.23 -52.28 16.98
N ARG A 145 21.98 -52.60 17.33
CA ARG A 145 20.80 -51.79 16.97
C ARG A 145 20.72 -50.46 17.72
N SER A 146 21.22 -50.40 18.95
CA SER A 146 21.23 -49.13 19.72
C SER A 146 22.19 -48.09 19.15
N ARG A 147 23.30 -48.48 18.53
CA ARG A 147 24.21 -47.53 17.86
C ARG A 147 23.72 -47.09 16.48
N GLU A 148 22.83 -47.87 15.86
CA GLU A 148 22.28 -47.60 14.53
C GLU A 148 20.97 -46.80 14.54
N ALA A 149 20.28 -46.69 15.69
CA ALA A 149 19.00 -45.97 15.79
C ALA A 149 19.14 -44.44 15.85
N ASP A 150 20.30 -43.93 16.30
CA ASP A 150 20.56 -42.49 16.39
C ASP A 150 21.30 -41.91 15.17
N ASP A 151 21.67 -42.75 14.19
CA ASP A 151 22.21 -42.25 12.92
C ASP A 151 21.05 -41.85 12.00
N PRO A 152 20.86 -40.55 11.70
CA PRO A 152 19.80 -40.08 10.81
C PRO A 152 19.87 -40.71 9.41
N THR A 153 21.01 -41.29 9.04
CA THR A 153 21.21 -42.03 7.79
C THR A 153 20.50 -43.38 7.82
N ILE A 154 20.53 -44.09 8.95
CA ILE A 154 19.94 -45.43 9.08
C ILE A 154 18.42 -45.36 9.23
N LEU A 155 17.90 -44.36 9.95
CA LEU A 155 16.45 -44.08 9.98
C LEU A 155 15.91 -43.71 8.60
N ARG A 156 16.67 -42.94 7.81
CA ARG A 156 16.33 -42.65 6.41
C ARG A 156 16.40 -43.91 5.54
N LEU A 157 17.41 -44.76 5.70
CA LEU A 157 17.52 -46.04 5.00
C LEU A 157 16.37 -46.99 5.36
N TRP A 158 15.93 -47.01 6.63
CA TRP A 158 14.76 -47.78 7.07
C TRP A 158 13.48 -47.25 6.44
N LEU A 159 13.29 -45.93 6.42
CA LEU A 159 12.16 -45.29 5.75
C LEU A 159 12.12 -45.64 4.25
N TYR A 160 13.25 -45.54 3.54
CA TYR A 160 13.33 -45.90 2.12
C TYR A 160 13.12 -47.40 1.87
N ARG A 161 13.57 -48.28 2.76
CA ARG A 161 13.32 -49.72 2.68
C ARG A 161 11.86 -50.06 2.92
N SER A 162 11.18 -49.36 3.83
CA SER A 162 9.74 -49.48 4.06
C SER A 162 8.89 -49.02 2.87
N LEU A 163 9.45 -48.12 2.05
CA LEU A 163 8.88 -47.67 0.78
C LEU A 163 9.23 -48.60 -0.40
N GLY A 164 10.00 -49.67 -0.18
CA GLY A 164 10.36 -50.66 -1.20
C GLY A 164 11.67 -50.38 -1.95
N ILE A 165 12.49 -49.42 -1.51
CA ILE A 165 13.79 -49.09 -2.12
C ILE A 165 14.92 -49.68 -1.27
N THR A 166 15.71 -50.60 -1.83
CA THR A 166 16.93 -51.13 -1.22
C THR A 166 18.17 -50.71 -2.01
N LEU A 167 19.16 -50.16 -1.31
CA LEU A 167 20.44 -49.75 -1.89
C LEU A 167 21.51 -50.79 -1.51
N ASP A 168 22.25 -51.27 -2.51
CA ASP A 168 23.36 -52.20 -2.35
C ASP A 168 24.69 -51.42 -2.38
N LEU A 169 25.61 -51.82 -1.50
CA LEU A 169 26.97 -51.27 -1.36
C LEU A 169 27.97 -52.18 -2.10
N ASP A 170 29.00 -51.60 -2.72
CA ASP A 170 30.15 -52.34 -3.23
C ASP A 170 31.19 -52.67 -2.15
N GLU A 171 32.20 -53.48 -2.48
CA GLU A 171 33.30 -53.85 -1.57
C GLU A 171 34.15 -52.65 -1.10
N ALA A 172 34.01 -51.49 -1.74
CA ALA A 172 34.67 -50.24 -1.40
C ALA A 172 33.75 -49.25 -0.62
N GLY A 173 32.53 -49.67 -0.27
CA GLY A 173 31.59 -48.89 0.53
C GLY A 173 30.81 -47.82 -0.25
N ASN A 174 30.78 -47.88 -1.58
CA ASN A 174 30.00 -46.96 -2.42
C ASN A 174 28.70 -47.61 -2.90
N TYR A 175 27.60 -46.84 -2.87
CA TYR A 175 26.28 -47.29 -3.34
C TYR A 175 26.24 -47.34 -4.88
N ASN A 176 26.31 -48.53 -5.46
CA ASN A 176 26.43 -48.72 -6.91
C ASN A 176 25.15 -49.29 -7.55
N LYS A 177 24.19 -49.75 -6.75
CA LYS A 177 22.99 -50.42 -7.24
C LYS A 177 21.81 -50.19 -6.31
N ALA A 178 20.63 -49.93 -6.89
CA ALA A 178 19.37 -49.77 -6.18
C ALA A 178 18.34 -50.74 -6.74
N THR A 179 17.63 -51.43 -5.87
CA THR A 179 16.48 -52.29 -6.23
C THR A 179 15.21 -51.65 -5.68
N ILE A 180 14.22 -51.44 -6.54
CA ILE A 180 12.96 -50.76 -6.20
C ILE A 180 11.83 -51.73 -6.46
N VAL A 181 11.06 -52.01 -5.42
CA VAL A 181 9.90 -52.89 -5.44
C VAL A 181 8.64 -52.05 -5.38
N ASN A 182 7.86 -52.03 -6.46
CA ASN A 182 6.59 -51.32 -6.49
C ASN A 182 5.49 -52.22 -5.90
N THR A 183 5.13 -51.98 -4.64
CA THR A 183 4.14 -52.76 -3.89
C THR A 183 2.72 -52.69 -4.48
N ASN A 184 2.41 -51.70 -5.32
CA ASN A 184 1.08 -51.53 -5.91
C ASN A 184 0.88 -52.32 -7.22
N LYS A 185 1.95 -52.63 -7.97
CA LYS A 185 1.89 -53.37 -9.24
C LYS A 185 2.60 -54.74 -9.19
N GLY A 186 3.44 -55.00 -8.19
CA GLY A 186 4.18 -56.26 -8.03
C GLY A 186 5.48 -56.36 -8.84
N ASP A 187 5.94 -55.25 -9.44
CA ASP A 187 7.12 -55.21 -10.30
C ASP A 187 8.40 -54.77 -9.54
N VAL A 188 9.54 -55.35 -9.92
CA VAL A 188 10.86 -55.08 -9.33
C VAL A 188 11.79 -54.48 -10.37
N HIS A 189 12.29 -53.26 -10.11
CA HIS A 189 13.21 -52.54 -11.00
C HIS A 189 14.59 -52.43 -10.36
N VAL A 190 15.62 -52.88 -11.07
CA VAL A 190 17.03 -52.82 -10.63
C VAL A 190 17.76 -51.74 -11.42
N VAL A 191 18.38 -50.79 -10.73
CA VAL A 191 18.99 -49.59 -11.29
C VAL A 191 20.44 -49.51 -10.83
N ASN A 192 21.39 -49.46 -11.78
CA ASN A 192 22.79 -49.23 -11.46
C ASN A 192 23.06 -47.72 -11.33
N ILE A 193 23.67 -47.32 -10.22
CA ILE A 193 24.00 -45.94 -9.88
C ILE A 193 25.41 -45.64 -10.42
N ASP A 194 25.49 -44.86 -11.50
CA ASP A 194 26.74 -44.39 -12.10
C ASP A 194 27.03 -42.96 -11.60
N PRO A 195 28.25 -42.68 -11.09
CA PRO A 195 28.63 -41.36 -10.58
C PRO A 195 28.59 -40.23 -11.64
N LYS A 196 28.43 -40.54 -12.93
CA LYS A 196 28.24 -39.54 -13.99
C LYS A 196 26.90 -38.81 -13.93
N PHE A 197 25.89 -39.36 -13.25
CA PHE A 197 24.57 -38.73 -13.11
C PHE A 197 24.36 -38.12 -11.72
N SER A 198 23.59 -37.03 -11.66
CA SER A 198 23.41 -36.29 -10.40
C SER A 198 22.54 -37.08 -9.40
N ARG A 199 22.78 -36.85 -8.10
CA ARG A 199 21.99 -37.47 -7.02
C ARG A 199 20.49 -37.16 -7.14
N TRP A 200 20.15 -35.98 -7.67
CA TRP A 200 18.78 -35.56 -7.93
C TRP A 200 18.11 -36.41 -9.05
N PHE A 201 18.85 -36.74 -10.11
CA PHE A 201 18.36 -37.60 -11.19
C PHE A 201 17.94 -38.99 -10.69
N TYR A 202 18.74 -39.60 -9.82
CA TYR A 202 18.42 -40.91 -9.24
C TYR A 202 17.25 -40.83 -8.25
N ALA A 203 17.18 -39.77 -7.43
CA ALA A 203 16.06 -39.58 -6.50
C ALA A 203 14.71 -39.45 -7.23
N ASP A 204 14.66 -38.67 -8.32
CA ASP A 204 13.47 -38.51 -9.15
C ASP A 204 13.12 -39.80 -9.92
N TYR A 205 14.12 -40.51 -10.44
CA TYR A 205 13.93 -41.82 -11.10
C TYR A 205 13.32 -42.84 -10.14
N PHE A 206 13.84 -42.94 -8.90
CA PHE A 206 13.34 -43.89 -7.91
C PHE A 206 11.89 -43.61 -7.52
N TRP A 207 11.52 -42.33 -7.40
CA TRP A 207 10.16 -41.92 -7.05
C TRP A 207 9.15 -42.17 -8.19
N GLN A 208 9.58 -42.04 -9.45
CA GLN A 208 8.75 -42.33 -10.62
C GLN A 208 8.50 -43.83 -10.79
N THR A 209 9.51 -44.67 -10.58
CA THR A 209 9.39 -46.13 -10.63
C THR A 209 8.37 -46.68 -9.61
N MET A 210 8.22 -46.02 -8.46
CA MET A 210 7.23 -46.40 -7.44
C MET A 210 5.80 -45.92 -7.73
N ARG A 211 5.60 -44.86 -8.53
CA ARG A 211 4.26 -44.35 -8.86
C ARG A 211 3.59 -45.07 -10.04
N GLY A 212 4.32 -45.97 -10.71
CA GLY A 212 3.84 -46.69 -11.87
C GLY A 212 3.95 -45.83 -13.13
N SER A 213 4.50 -46.41 -14.19
CA SER A 213 4.65 -45.78 -15.50
C SER A 213 3.29 -45.50 -16.14
N ASP A 214 2.80 -44.28 -15.98
CA ASP A 214 2.13 -43.60 -17.09
C ASP A 214 3.20 -42.79 -17.81
N ASP A 215 3.73 -43.33 -18.91
CA ASP A 215 4.80 -42.73 -19.72
C ASP A 215 4.42 -41.38 -20.37
N ARG A 216 3.20 -40.87 -20.11
CA ARG A 216 2.77 -39.49 -20.41
C ARG A 216 2.92 -38.53 -19.22
N ALA A 217 2.83 -39.02 -17.98
CA ALA A 217 2.97 -38.20 -16.78
C ALA A 217 4.44 -37.99 -16.39
N ALA A 218 5.34 -38.94 -16.69
CA ALA A 218 6.77 -38.83 -16.41
C ALA A 218 7.48 -37.75 -17.27
N SER A 219 7.01 -37.51 -18.50
CA SER A 219 7.47 -36.39 -19.34
C SER A 219 7.01 -35.03 -18.78
N GLU A 220 5.80 -34.96 -18.22
CA GLU A 220 5.27 -33.74 -17.58
C GLU A 220 5.89 -33.47 -16.20
N LEU A 221 6.28 -34.52 -15.46
CA LEU A 221 6.90 -34.39 -14.14
C LEU A 221 8.41 -34.14 -14.16
N LYS A 222 9.16 -34.60 -15.18
CA LYS A 222 10.56 -34.15 -15.39
C LYS A 222 10.67 -32.64 -15.65
N VAL A 223 9.66 -32.07 -16.31
CA VAL A 223 9.54 -30.62 -16.51
C VAL A 223 9.24 -29.90 -15.19
N ARG A 224 8.47 -30.53 -14.29
CA ARG A 224 8.04 -29.94 -13.01
C ARG A 224 9.08 -30.07 -11.88
N ALA A 225 9.83 -31.17 -11.83
CA ALA A 225 10.79 -31.44 -10.76
C ALA A 225 12.15 -30.72 -10.99
N SER A 226 12.54 -30.40 -12.22
CA SER A 226 13.74 -29.56 -12.47
C SER A 226 13.57 -28.10 -12.01
N ARG A 227 12.37 -27.70 -11.58
CA ARG A 227 12.06 -26.32 -11.17
C ARG A 227 12.22 -26.03 -9.67
N SER A 228 12.42 -27.02 -8.80
CA SER A 228 12.36 -26.82 -7.33
C SER A 228 13.70 -26.78 -6.57
N ALA A 229 14.85 -26.74 -7.25
CA ALA A 229 16.17 -26.68 -6.59
C ALA A 229 17.01 -25.42 -6.92
N ALA A 230 16.42 -24.43 -7.61
CA ALA A 230 16.91 -23.06 -7.66
C ALA A 230 15.75 -22.19 -7.21
N GLY A 231 15.82 -21.63 -6.00
CA GLY A 231 14.73 -20.83 -5.41
C GLY A 231 14.45 -19.61 -6.28
N ARG A 232 13.51 -19.75 -7.22
CA ARG A 232 13.10 -18.70 -8.15
C ARG A 232 12.40 -17.59 -7.36
N ALA A 233 12.73 -16.34 -7.67
CA ALA A 233 11.95 -15.19 -7.26
C ALA A 233 10.51 -15.33 -7.78
N ARG A 234 9.53 -15.53 -6.89
CA ARG A 234 8.12 -15.77 -7.26
C ARG A 234 7.29 -14.50 -7.39
N GLY A 235 7.93 -13.34 -7.43
CA GLY A 235 7.24 -12.08 -7.67
C GLY A 235 8.19 -10.93 -7.96
N LEU A 236 7.61 -9.85 -8.47
CA LEU A 236 8.32 -8.65 -8.88
C LEU A 236 7.74 -7.43 -8.15
N ILE A 237 8.60 -6.64 -7.54
CA ILE A 237 8.27 -5.33 -6.98
C ILE A 237 8.88 -4.28 -7.89
N VAL A 238 8.07 -3.34 -8.37
CA VAL A 238 8.57 -2.14 -9.07
C VAL A 238 8.17 -0.93 -8.26
N SER A 239 9.16 -0.18 -7.80
CA SER A 239 8.96 0.98 -6.95
C SER A 239 9.47 2.25 -7.60
N PHE A 240 8.83 3.38 -7.33
CA PHE A 240 9.12 4.65 -7.97
C PHE A 240 9.35 5.75 -6.95
N ASP A 241 10.27 6.69 -7.22
CA ASP A 241 10.16 8.01 -6.62
C ASP A 241 8.91 8.75 -7.15
N ALA A 242 8.53 9.86 -6.53
CA ALA A 242 7.30 10.59 -6.83
C ALA A 242 7.53 11.86 -7.65
N LEU A 243 8.26 12.84 -7.11
CA LEU A 243 8.45 14.16 -7.74
C LEU A 243 9.66 14.12 -8.68
N GLY A 244 9.49 14.48 -9.95
CA GLY A 244 10.52 14.31 -11.00
C GLY A 244 10.41 12.97 -11.72
N THR A 245 9.79 11.99 -11.06
CA THR A 245 9.56 10.65 -11.60
C THR A 245 8.12 10.41 -12.04
N LEU A 246 7.12 10.53 -11.18
CA LEU A 246 5.70 10.32 -11.51
C LEU A 246 4.96 11.63 -11.83
N TYR A 247 5.27 12.71 -11.10
CA TYR A 247 4.68 14.01 -11.34
C TYR A 247 5.71 15.13 -11.22
N ARG A 248 5.35 16.30 -11.75
CA ARG A 248 6.15 17.53 -11.69
C ARG A 248 5.28 18.71 -11.28
N PHE A 249 5.91 19.81 -10.92
CA PHE A 249 5.19 21.06 -10.71
C PHE A 249 4.58 21.56 -12.02
N ARG A 250 3.31 21.98 -11.98
CA ARG A 250 2.60 22.54 -13.14
C ARG A 250 3.18 23.90 -13.56
N LYS A 251 3.67 24.66 -12.58
CA LYS A 251 4.31 25.97 -12.75
C LYS A 251 5.51 26.08 -11.79
N PRO A 252 6.46 26.99 -12.02
CA PRO A 252 7.52 27.26 -11.05
C PRO A 252 6.97 27.53 -9.64
N VAL A 253 7.60 26.96 -8.62
CA VAL A 253 7.11 27.01 -7.22
C VAL A 253 6.88 28.45 -6.75
N ALA A 254 7.82 29.35 -7.05
CA ALA A 254 7.72 30.76 -6.70
C ALA A 254 6.46 31.44 -7.29
N GLU A 255 6.15 31.17 -8.55
CA GLU A 255 4.94 31.71 -9.20
C GLU A 255 3.66 31.19 -8.54
N GLN A 256 3.65 29.91 -8.16
CA GLN A 256 2.52 29.32 -7.44
C GLN A 256 2.35 29.96 -6.06
N TYR A 257 3.46 30.17 -5.34
CA TYR A 257 3.46 30.84 -4.04
C TYR A 257 2.87 32.25 -4.13
N LEU A 258 3.30 33.04 -5.12
CA LEU A 258 2.78 34.39 -5.33
C LEU A 258 1.30 34.39 -5.73
N SER A 259 0.89 33.45 -6.58
CA SER A 259 -0.52 33.30 -6.97
C SER A 259 -1.43 33.02 -5.78
N VAL A 260 -1.05 32.09 -4.90
CA VAL A 260 -1.82 31.78 -3.68
C VAL A 260 -1.75 32.94 -2.69
N ALA A 261 -0.58 33.57 -2.51
CA ALA A 261 -0.44 34.73 -1.65
C ALA A 261 -1.35 35.89 -2.06
N GLN A 262 -1.49 36.13 -3.37
CA GLN A 262 -2.42 37.12 -3.90
C GLN A 262 -3.88 36.77 -3.56
N GLN A 263 -4.25 35.49 -3.64
CA GLN A 263 -5.60 35.01 -3.29
C GLN A 263 -5.88 35.15 -1.79
N CYS A 264 -4.86 34.98 -0.93
CA CYS A 264 -4.93 35.20 0.51
C CYS A 264 -4.96 36.69 0.90
N GLY A 265 -4.90 37.62 -0.05
CA GLY A 265 -4.98 39.07 0.21
C GLY A 265 -3.63 39.77 0.39
N LEU A 266 -2.51 39.14 0.02
CA LEU A 266 -1.21 39.81 -0.01
C LEU A 266 -1.17 40.80 -1.19
N SER A 267 -1.52 42.07 -0.92
CA SER A 267 -1.64 43.13 -1.93
C SER A 267 -0.35 43.38 -2.72
N LYS A 268 0.81 43.27 -2.06
CA LYS A 268 2.14 43.46 -2.67
C LYS A 268 2.67 42.22 -3.38
N ALA A 269 1.92 41.11 -3.48
CA ALA A 269 2.39 39.87 -4.11
C ALA A 269 2.88 40.07 -5.57
N LYS A 270 2.27 41.01 -6.30
CA LYS A 270 2.64 41.33 -7.70
C LYS A 270 3.94 42.11 -7.84
N GLU A 271 4.43 42.71 -6.75
CA GLU A 271 5.66 43.51 -6.73
C GLU A 271 6.89 42.66 -6.38
N ILE A 272 6.67 41.41 -5.97
CA ILE A 272 7.75 40.47 -5.60
C ILE A 272 8.27 39.79 -6.87
N ASP A 273 9.57 39.92 -7.14
CA ASP A 273 10.23 39.13 -8.19
C ASP A 273 10.26 37.65 -7.75
N PRO A 274 9.76 36.71 -8.57
CA PRO A 274 9.88 35.27 -8.30
C PRO A 274 11.31 34.81 -7.96
N LYS A 275 12.34 35.44 -8.51
CA LYS A 275 13.74 35.09 -8.22
C LYS A 275 14.16 35.43 -6.80
N ASP A 276 13.71 36.57 -6.28
CA ASP A 276 13.99 36.99 -4.90
C ASP A 276 13.26 36.05 -3.92
N LEU A 277 12.01 35.69 -4.23
CA LEU A 277 11.27 34.70 -3.46
C LEU A 277 11.97 33.35 -3.45
N GLU A 278 12.50 32.90 -4.58
CA GLU A 278 13.22 31.64 -4.68
C GLU A 278 14.54 31.66 -3.90
N ALA A 279 15.28 32.76 -3.92
CA ALA A 279 16.48 32.95 -3.11
C ALA A 279 16.16 32.91 -1.60
N SER A 280 15.10 33.60 -1.19
CA SER A 280 14.61 33.58 0.19
C SER A 280 14.16 32.18 0.60
N PHE A 281 13.41 31.49 -0.27
CA PHE A 281 12.95 30.12 -0.04
C PHE A 281 14.11 29.16 0.20
N ARG A 282 15.16 29.21 -0.63
CA ARG A 282 16.37 28.37 -0.46
C ARG A 282 17.05 28.61 0.90
N SER A 283 17.15 29.88 1.31
CA SER A 283 17.72 30.26 2.61
C SER A 283 16.87 29.73 3.77
N ALA A 284 15.55 29.96 3.71
CA ALA A 284 14.59 29.51 4.70
C ALA A 284 14.56 27.98 4.80
N PHE A 285 14.55 27.27 3.66
CA PHE A 285 14.58 25.81 3.60
C PHE A 285 15.82 25.25 4.30
N LYS A 286 17.02 25.77 4.00
CA LYS A 286 18.26 25.34 4.66
C LYS A 286 18.19 25.53 6.18
N SER A 287 17.64 26.65 6.65
CA SER A 287 17.48 26.93 8.08
C SER A 287 16.47 26.00 8.76
N VAL A 288 15.30 25.83 8.16
CA VAL A 288 14.21 25.01 8.73
C VAL A 288 14.57 23.52 8.69
N SER A 289 15.09 23.00 7.57
CA SER A 289 15.52 21.60 7.47
C SER A 289 16.64 21.25 8.45
N ALA A 290 17.56 22.18 8.74
CA ALA A 290 18.62 21.94 9.73
C ALA A 290 18.08 21.88 11.17
N ARG A 291 17.05 22.67 11.48
CA ARG A 291 16.40 22.70 12.80
C ARG A 291 15.40 21.57 13.00
N HIS A 292 14.69 21.22 11.93
CA HIS A 292 13.60 20.26 11.88
C HIS A 292 13.80 19.34 10.67
N PRO A 293 14.67 18.31 10.77
CA PRO A 293 14.91 17.37 9.68
C PRO A 293 13.65 16.56 9.33
N ASN A 294 13.61 15.96 8.14
CA ASN A 294 12.52 15.11 7.65
C ASN A 294 11.12 15.70 7.92
N TYR A 295 10.90 16.93 7.45
CA TYR A 295 9.63 17.67 7.58
C TYR A 295 9.11 17.79 9.02
N GLY A 296 10.02 17.86 9.99
CA GLY A 296 9.68 18.03 11.40
C GLY A 296 9.34 16.73 12.12
N ARG A 297 9.57 15.55 11.51
CA ARG A 297 9.34 14.27 12.18
C ARG A 297 10.11 14.20 13.50
N GLY A 298 9.42 13.91 14.59
CA GLY A 298 9.99 13.83 15.95
C GLY A 298 10.32 15.18 16.60
N THR A 299 10.13 16.32 15.92
CA THR A 299 10.40 17.66 16.47
C THR A 299 9.20 18.61 16.45
N LEU A 300 8.24 18.39 15.54
CA LEU A 300 6.99 19.15 15.40
C LEU A 300 5.79 18.19 15.45
N ALA A 301 4.59 18.73 15.68
CA ALA A 301 3.38 17.92 15.79
C ALA A 301 2.88 17.43 14.41
N SER A 302 3.11 18.22 13.36
CA SER A 302 2.68 17.87 12.00
C SER A 302 3.62 18.42 10.92
N PRO A 303 3.61 17.84 9.70
CA PRO A 303 4.28 18.43 8.55
C PRO A 303 3.72 19.81 8.17
N GLU A 304 2.45 20.09 8.46
CA GLU A 304 1.83 21.39 8.18
C GLU A 304 2.49 22.52 8.97
N GLU A 305 2.84 22.29 10.24
CA GLU A 305 3.59 23.24 11.04
C GLU A 305 4.96 23.52 10.42
N TRP A 306 5.63 22.48 9.94
CA TRP A 306 6.93 22.60 9.27
C TRP A 306 6.86 23.47 8.02
N TRP A 307 5.87 23.21 7.15
CA TRP A 307 5.67 23.99 5.93
C TRP A 307 5.18 25.40 6.22
N THR A 308 4.36 25.60 7.25
CA THR A 308 3.91 26.94 7.67
C THR A 308 5.08 27.78 8.19
N GLU A 309 5.98 27.21 9.00
CA GLU A 309 7.20 27.89 9.44
C GLU A 309 8.09 28.26 8.24
N LEU A 310 8.24 27.35 7.28
CA LEU A 310 9.02 27.59 6.06
C LEU A 310 8.45 28.75 5.24
N VAL A 311 7.13 28.76 5.02
CA VAL A 311 6.43 29.81 4.28
C VAL A 311 6.60 31.16 4.99
N ASP A 312 6.35 31.22 6.29
CA ASP A 312 6.48 32.46 7.07
C ASP A 312 7.91 33.02 6.99
N LYS A 313 8.94 32.18 7.18
CA LYS A 313 10.34 32.59 7.03
C LYS A 313 10.67 33.04 5.61
N THR A 314 10.15 32.37 4.59
CA THR A 314 10.38 32.72 3.18
C THR A 314 9.87 34.11 2.87
N PHE A 315 8.63 34.43 3.25
CA PHE A 315 8.04 35.76 2.97
C PHE A 315 8.62 36.86 3.86
N ARG A 316 8.95 36.58 5.13
CA ARG A 316 9.65 37.56 5.98
C ARG A 316 11.08 37.85 5.52
N GLY A 317 11.75 36.86 4.93
CA GLY A 317 13.10 37.00 4.38
C GLY A 317 13.22 37.99 3.22
N LEU A 318 12.10 38.31 2.56
CA LEU A 318 12.04 39.38 1.55
C LEU A 318 12.14 40.79 2.15
N GLY A 319 11.91 40.94 3.46
CA GLY A 319 11.99 42.21 4.16
C GLY A 319 10.95 43.23 3.69
N VAL A 320 11.44 44.28 3.04
CA VAL A 320 10.64 45.43 2.59
C VAL A 320 10.41 45.32 1.08
N VAL A 321 9.14 45.29 0.67
CA VAL A 321 8.71 45.21 -0.73
C VAL A 321 7.97 46.49 -1.12
N GLY A 322 8.31 47.07 -2.26
CA GLY A 322 7.54 48.18 -2.86
C GLY A 322 7.89 49.60 -2.41
N GLY A 323 9.12 49.88 -1.96
CA GLY A 323 9.60 51.25 -1.69
C GLY A 323 9.06 51.92 -0.42
N ASP A 324 7.94 51.47 0.13
CA ASP A 324 7.48 51.85 1.47
C ASP A 324 8.29 51.08 2.50
N ASN A 325 8.94 51.77 3.44
CA ASN A 325 9.86 51.19 4.44
C ASN A 325 9.17 50.30 5.52
N GLN A 326 8.04 49.66 5.19
CA GLN A 326 7.28 48.77 6.06
C GLN A 326 7.51 47.30 5.70
N PRO A 327 7.67 46.43 6.71
CA PRO A 327 7.84 44.99 6.48
C PRO A 327 6.58 44.37 5.86
N LEU A 328 6.78 43.37 5.01
CA LEU A 328 5.70 42.63 4.37
C LEU A 328 4.78 41.98 5.44
N GLN A 329 3.50 42.36 5.45
CA GLN A 329 2.51 41.73 6.32
C GLN A 329 2.05 40.42 5.70
N VAL A 330 2.53 39.30 6.26
CA VAL A 330 2.18 37.95 5.81
C VAL A 330 0.79 37.59 6.35
N PRO A 331 -0.19 37.23 5.49
CA PRO A 331 -1.50 36.76 5.92
C PRO A 331 -1.39 35.49 6.76
N ALA A 332 -2.13 35.42 7.88
CA ALA A 332 -2.06 34.28 8.80
C ALA A 332 -2.50 32.94 8.17
N ASN A 333 -3.39 32.98 7.17
CA ASN A 333 -3.88 31.80 6.46
C ASN A 333 -2.98 31.37 5.28
N LEU A 334 -1.87 32.08 5.01
CA LEU A 334 -1.03 31.79 3.84
C LEU A 334 -0.38 30.41 3.93
N GLY A 335 0.13 30.05 5.11
CA GLY A 335 0.77 28.75 5.34
C GLY A 335 -0.16 27.57 5.05
N SER A 336 -1.35 27.57 5.67
CA SER A 336 -2.36 26.53 5.45
C SER A 336 -2.88 26.52 4.01
N SER A 337 -3.13 27.69 3.41
CA SER A 337 -3.62 27.77 2.02
C SER A 337 -2.59 27.23 1.01
N LEU A 338 -1.30 27.49 1.24
CA LEU A 338 -0.22 26.88 0.44
C LEU A 338 -0.10 25.39 0.72
N TYR A 339 -0.22 24.96 1.97
CA TYR A 339 -0.18 23.56 2.32
C TYR A 339 -1.29 22.77 1.59
N ASP A 340 -2.52 23.30 1.57
CA ASP A 340 -3.66 22.73 0.84
C ASP A 340 -3.45 22.72 -0.68
N HIS A 341 -2.96 23.83 -1.25
CA HIS A 341 -2.66 23.92 -2.69
C HIS A 341 -1.63 22.86 -3.13
N PHE A 342 -0.57 22.68 -2.34
CA PHE A 342 0.46 21.66 -2.56
C PHE A 342 0.09 20.26 -2.03
N SER A 343 -1.17 20.04 -1.64
CA SER A 343 -1.71 18.71 -1.30
C SER A 343 -2.50 18.08 -2.46
N SER A 344 -2.56 18.72 -3.64
CA SER A 344 -3.37 18.25 -4.76
C SER A 344 -2.75 18.53 -6.14
N GLN A 345 -3.40 18.03 -7.20
CA GLN A 345 -3.11 18.30 -8.62
C GLN A 345 -3.22 19.78 -9.02
N ALA A 346 -3.64 20.66 -8.11
CA ALA A 346 -3.57 22.10 -8.31
C ALA A 346 -2.10 22.54 -8.52
N ALA A 347 -1.17 21.98 -7.72
CA ALA A 347 0.24 22.32 -7.81
C ALA A 347 1.05 21.46 -8.79
N TYR A 348 0.54 20.26 -9.09
CA TYR A 348 1.28 19.22 -9.79
C TYR A 348 0.53 18.68 -11.00
N GLU A 349 1.28 18.07 -11.92
CA GLU A 349 0.75 17.32 -13.05
C GLU A 349 1.58 16.05 -13.28
N LEU A 350 0.94 14.97 -13.73
CA LEU A 350 1.64 13.73 -14.09
C LEU A 350 2.48 13.92 -15.36
N TYR A 351 3.59 13.20 -15.46
CA TYR A 351 4.25 13.05 -16.75
C TYR A 351 3.36 12.26 -17.73
N GLU A 352 3.46 12.59 -19.02
CA GLU A 352 2.58 12.05 -20.07
C GLU A 352 2.66 10.52 -20.22
N ASP A 353 3.79 9.94 -19.85
CA ASP A 353 4.09 8.51 -19.96
C ASP A 353 3.61 7.67 -18.76
N VAL A 354 3.21 8.30 -17.65
CA VAL A 354 2.84 7.60 -16.42
C VAL A 354 1.54 6.83 -16.59
N ARG A 355 0.50 7.46 -17.16
CA ARG A 355 -0.79 6.76 -17.37
C ARG A 355 -0.67 5.61 -18.39
N PRO A 356 -0.02 5.79 -19.56
CA PRO A 356 0.21 4.68 -20.48
C PRO A 356 1.05 3.56 -19.84
N PHE A 357 2.04 3.89 -19.02
CA PHE A 357 2.82 2.90 -18.26
C PHE A 357 1.93 2.09 -17.31
N LEU A 358 1.14 2.74 -16.47
CA LEU A 358 0.24 2.07 -15.52
C LEU A 358 -0.79 1.18 -16.23
N HIS A 359 -1.31 1.62 -17.39
CA HIS A 359 -2.20 0.79 -18.20
C HIS A 359 -1.52 -0.52 -18.63
N ARG A 360 -0.27 -0.46 -19.10
CA ARG A 360 0.51 -1.66 -19.43
C ARG A 360 0.77 -2.54 -18.23
N MET A 361 1.03 -1.96 -17.06
CA MET A 361 1.20 -2.75 -15.84
C MET A 361 -0.09 -3.48 -15.44
N HIS A 362 -1.25 -2.85 -15.63
CA HIS A 362 -2.54 -3.50 -15.38
C HIS A 362 -2.78 -4.67 -16.34
N GLU A 363 -2.45 -4.52 -17.62
CA GLU A 363 -2.51 -5.62 -18.60
C GLU A 363 -1.60 -6.80 -18.19
N ILE A 364 -0.36 -6.53 -17.79
CA ILE A 364 0.58 -7.56 -17.31
C ILE A 364 0.02 -8.25 -16.06
N ARG A 365 -0.50 -7.49 -15.08
CA ARG A 365 -1.15 -8.07 -13.88
C ARG A 365 -2.31 -8.99 -14.26
N GLN A 366 -3.15 -8.57 -15.19
CA GLN A 366 -4.30 -9.35 -15.63
C GLN A 366 -3.87 -10.63 -16.35
N GLN A 367 -2.82 -10.59 -17.18
CA GLN A 367 -2.23 -11.77 -17.81
C GLN A 367 -1.71 -12.75 -16.76
N LEU A 368 -0.97 -12.25 -15.76
CA LEU A 368 -0.46 -13.04 -14.64
C LEU A 368 -1.58 -13.73 -13.85
N GLU A 369 -2.72 -13.07 -13.67
CA GLU A 369 -3.87 -13.64 -12.97
C GLU A 369 -4.64 -14.67 -13.81
N ASN A 370 -4.78 -14.43 -15.12
CA ASN A 370 -5.53 -15.31 -16.02
C ASN A 370 -4.79 -16.61 -16.33
N GLU A 371 -3.46 -16.59 -16.41
CA GLU A 371 -2.68 -17.75 -16.85
C GLU A 371 -2.62 -18.89 -15.82
N ARG A 372 -3.20 -18.71 -14.61
CA ARG A 372 -3.51 -19.71 -13.55
C ARG A 372 -2.44 -20.78 -13.22
N SER A 373 -1.23 -20.63 -13.76
CA SER A 373 -0.20 -21.68 -13.76
C SER A 373 0.63 -21.66 -12.48
N ASP A 374 0.69 -20.50 -11.80
CA ASP A 374 1.26 -20.36 -10.46
C ASP A 374 0.43 -19.36 -9.63
N PRO A 375 -0.29 -19.80 -8.57
CA PRO A 375 -1.10 -18.91 -7.75
C PRO A 375 -0.26 -17.86 -6.99
N ASP A 376 1.04 -18.05 -6.82
CA ASP A 376 1.88 -17.15 -6.02
C ASP A 376 2.53 -16.04 -6.84
N ALA A 377 2.43 -16.08 -8.18
CA ALA A 377 2.97 -15.05 -9.06
C ALA A 377 2.30 -13.68 -8.83
N VAL A 378 3.10 -12.66 -8.56
CA VAL A 378 2.61 -11.31 -8.22
C VAL A 378 3.52 -10.21 -8.75
N LEU A 379 2.90 -9.15 -9.28
CA LEU A 379 3.55 -7.89 -9.63
C LEU A 379 3.00 -6.79 -8.71
N LEU A 380 3.84 -6.26 -7.82
CA LEU A 380 3.51 -5.14 -6.95
C LEU A 380 4.15 -3.86 -7.46
N LEU A 381 3.39 -2.76 -7.41
CA LEU A 381 3.84 -1.41 -7.72
C LEU A 381 3.82 -0.58 -6.44
N GLY A 382 4.82 0.24 -6.21
CA GLY A 382 4.86 1.09 -5.01
C GLY A 382 5.54 2.43 -5.23
N VAL A 383 5.27 3.36 -4.32
CA VAL A 383 5.94 4.67 -4.30
C VAL A 383 6.85 4.74 -3.08
N ILE A 384 8.10 5.17 -3.27
CA ILE A 384 9.10 5.36 -2.20
C ILE A 384 9.74 6.71 -2.40
N THR A 385 9.43 7.68 -1.55
CA THR A 385 9.81 9.07 -1.79
C THR A 385 10.24 9.81 -0.53
N ASN A 386 11.25 10.67 -0.67
CA ASN A 386 11.64 11.60 0.40
C ASN A 386 10.66 12.77 0.41
N SER A 387 9.60 12.61 1.17
CA SER A 387 8.49 13.56 1.24
C SER A 387 7.69 13.36 2.52
N ASP A 388 6.72 14.24 2.72
CA ASP A 388 5.72 14.15 3.78
C ASP A 388 4.46 13.36 3.32
N PRO A 389 3.55 12.99 4.23
CA PRO A 389 2.39 12.14 3.92
C PRO A 389 1.42 12.70 2.86
N ARG A 390 1.49 13.98 2.50
CA ARG A 390 0.61 14.59 1.48
C ARG A 390 0.76 13.98 0.10
N VAL A 391 1.86 13.30 -0.21
CA VAL A 391 2.05 12.61 -1.51
C VAL A 391 0.86 11.71 -1.83
N ARG A 392 0.27 11.07 -0.81
CA ARG A 392 -0.96 10.28 -0.98
C ARG A 392 -2.10 11.13 -1.56
N GLN A 393 -2.40 12.27 -0.94
CA GLN A 393 -3.47 13.18 -1.37
C GLN A 393 -3.20 13.74 -2.77
N VAL A 394 -1.93 14.04 -3.09
CA VAL A 394 -1.51 14.52 -4.40
C VAL A 394 -1.84 13.47 -5.47
N LEU A 395 -1.41 12.22 -5.27
CA LEU A 395 -1.65 11.13 -6.22
C LEU A 395 -3.14 10.78 -6.34
N GLU A 396 -3.89 10.73 -5.23
CA GLU A 396 -5.35 10.50 -5.23
C GLU A 396 -6.09 11.61 -5.99
N SER A 397 -5.69 12.88 -5.81
CA SER A 397 -6.30 14.00 -6.54
C SER A 397 -6.06 13.95 -8.05
N MET A 398 -5.04 13.21 -8.51
CA MET A 398 -4.77 12.90 -9.91
C MET A 398 -5.52 11.66 -10.41
N SER A 399 -6.47 11.15 -9.61
CA SER A 399 -7.27 9.95 -9.89
C SER A 399 -6.44 8.67 -10.02
N LEU A 400 -5.41 8.53 -9.19
CA LEU A 400 -4.64 7.28 -9.06
C LEU A 400 -5.13 6.48 -7.85
N GLY A 401 -5.33 5.18 -8.02
CA GLY A 401 -5.72 4.25 -6.95
C GLY A 401 -4.51 3.86 -6.09
N LEU A 402 -4.56 4.16 -4.79
CA LEU A 402 -3.44 3.93 -3.88
C LEU A 402 -3.80 2.97 -2.76
N GLY A 403 -2.97 1.95 -2.57
CA GLY A 403 -3.03 1.01 -1.47
C GLY A 403 -2.43 1.55 -0.18
N VAL A 404 -1.88 0.68 0.64
CA VAL A 404 -1.53 0.97 2.04
C VAL A 404 -0.32 1.93 2.17
N SER A 405 -0.44 2.96 3.01
CA SER A 405 0.71 3.82 3.39
C SER A 405 1.16 3.61 4.83
N LYS A 406 0.29 3.09 5.70
CA LYS A 406 0.59 2.73 7.09
C LYS A 406 -0.05 1.38 7.40
N PRO A 407 0.60 0.51 8.18
CA PRO A 407 -0.04 -0.71 8.66
C PRO A 407 -1.38 -0.36 9.34
N PRO A 408 -2.43 -1.17 9.17
CA PRO A 408 -3.68 -0.95 9.87
C PRO A 408 -3.44 -1.01 11.37
N GLU A 409 -4.08 -0.11 12.11
CA GLU A 409 -4.05 -0.16 13.57
C GLU A 409 -4.63 -1.49 14.06
N PRO A 410 -4.07 -2.07 15.15
CA PRO A 410 -4.61 -3.30 15.72
C PRO A 410 -6.10 -3.09 16.06
N ARG A 411 -6.97 -3.93 15.49
CA ARG A 411 -8.40 -3.91 15.82
C ARG A 411 -8.61 -4.06 17.32
N SER A 412 -9.63 -3.40 17.86
CA SER A 412 -10.01 -3.57 19.26
C SER A 412 -10.38 -5.04 19.55
N MET A 413 -10.35 -5.44 20.83
CA MET A 413 -10.75 -6.79 21.20
C MET A 413 -12.22 -7.02 20.81
N ASP A 414 -13.09 -6.03 20.99
CA ASP A 414 -14.52 -6.09 20.66
C ASP A 414 -14.77 -6.26 19.15
N GLU A 415 -14.02 -5.55 18.30
CA GLU A 415 -14.12 -5.70 16.85
C GLU A 415 -13.69 -7.09 16.39
N ARG A 416 -12.58 -7.59 16.94
CA ARG A 416 -12.11 -8.96 16.68
C ARG A 416 -13.14 -10.01 17.12
N TRP A 417 -13.75 -9.84 18.29
CA TRP A 417 -14.80 -10.74 18.77
C TRP A 417 -16.06 -10.67 17.93
N ARG A 418 -16.48 -9.48 17.48
CA ARG A 418 -17.65 -9.31 16.61
C ARG A 418 -17.45 -10.03 15.29
N GLU A 419 -16.32 -9.81 14.63
CA GLU A 419 -16.01 -10.42 13.33
C GLU A 419 -15.78 -11.93 13.46
N ALA A 420 -15.10 -12.40 14.52
CA ALA A 420 -14.99 -13.82 14.82
C ALA A 420 -16.35 -14.45 15.10
N SER A 421 -17.27 -13.72 15.76
CA SER A 421 -18.65 -14.17 16.02
C SER A 421 -19.51 -14.15 14.75
N GLU A 422 -19.32 -13.18 13.87
CA GLU A 422 -19.96 -13.12 12.55
C GLU A 422 -19.46 -14.24 11.63
N THR A 423 -18.16 -14.48 11.63
CA THR A 423 -17.51 -15.61 10.93
C THR A 423 -17.99 -16.95 11.52
N ALA A 424 -18.09 -17.07 12.85
CA ALA A 424 -18.56 -18.29 13.51
C ALA A 424 -20.08 -18.56 13.33
N ARG A 425 -20.87 -17.54 12.97
CA ARG A 425 -22.28 -17.68 12.60
C ARG A 425 -22.46 -18.23 11.19
N ASP A 426 -21.44 -18.14 10.36
CA ASP A 426 -21.39 -18.80 9.06
C ASP A 426 -20.58 -20.10 9.16
N PRO A 427 -21.24 -21.28 9.16
CA PRO A 427 -20.53 -22.56 9.26
C PRO A 427 -19.60 -22.85 8.06
N THR A 428 -19.64 -22.03 7.01
CA THR A 428 -18.80 -22.14 5.82
C THR A 428 -17.67 -21.10 5.75
N ALA A 429 -17.60 -20.16 6.69
CA ALA A 429 -16.59 -19.11 6.69
C ALA A 429 -15.27 -19.59 7.31
N LEU A 430 -14.16 -19.29 6.64
CA LEU A 430 -12.83 -19.63 7.12
C LEU A 430 -12.40 -18.68 8.26
N PRO A 431 -11.86 -19.19 9.38
CA PRO A 431 -11.40 -18.38 10.51
C PRO A 431 -10.02 -17.76 10.25
N ILE A 432 -9.86 -17.12 9.09
CA ILE A 432 -8.64 -16.46 8.62
C ILE A 432 -8.80 -14.95 8.46
N ALA A 433 -9.96 -14.38 8.82
CA ALA A 433 -10.24 -12.95 8.73
C ALA A 433 -9.22 -12.14 9.56
N THR A 434 -8.26 -11.52 8.89
CA THR A 434 -7.27 -10.66 9.53
C THR A 434 -7.56 -9.19 9.25
N SER A 435 -6.93 -8.30 10.03
CA SER A 435 -6.96 -6.86 9.75
C SER A 435 -6.31 -6.47 8.43
N PHE A 436 -5.66 -7.42 7.75
CA PHE A 436 -4.98 -7.20 6.48
C PHE A 436 -5.85 -7.55 5.28
N ARG A 437 -7.05 -8.15 5.45
CA ARG A 437 -7.88 -8.64 4.34
C ARG A 437 -8.04 -7.63 3.21
N ASP A 438 -8.36 -6.39 3.53
CA ASP A 438 -8.73 -5.37 2.53
C ASP A 438 -7.57 -4.47 2.08
N ILE A 439 -6.31 -4.83 2.40
CA ILE A 439 -5.14 -4.04 2.03
C ILE A 439 -4.87 -4.09 0.52
N TRP A 440 -4.94 -5.27 -0.08
CA TRP A 440 -4.69 -5.47 -1.50
C TRP A 440 -5.97 -5.33 -2.32
N SER A 441 -5.85 -4.75 -3.52
CA SER A 441 -6.92 -4.61 -4.49
C SER A 441 -6.34 -4.53 -5.90
N ALA A 442 -6.91 -5.29 -6.84
CA ALA A 442 -6.54 -5.25 -8.24
C ALA A 442 -6.77 -3.87 -8.91
N ARG A 443 -7.54 -2.98 -8.26
CA ARG A 443 -7.81 -1.61 -8.73
C ARG A 443 -6.75 -0.59 -8.32
N HIS A 444 -5.77 -0.97 -7.48
CA HIS A 444 -4.68 -0.08 -7.12
C HIS A 444 -3.71 0.07 -8.30
N ASP A 445 -3.39 1.33 -8.63
CA ASP A 445 -2.27 1.67 -9.52
C ASP A 445 -0.94 1.48 -8.78
N PHE A 446 -0.90 1.84 -7.49
CA PHE A 446 0.22 1.58 -6.59
C PHE A 446 -0.29 0.89 -5.33
N ASP A 447 0.24 -0.28 -5.00
CA ASP A 447 -0.22 -1.10 -3.88
C ASP A 447 0.27 -0.58 -2.52
N PHE A 448 1.32 0.24 -2.52
CA PHE A 448 1.80 0.91 -1.31
C PHE A 448 2.48 2.25 -1.59
N VAL A 449 2.49 3.10 -0.56
CA VAL A 449 3.20 4.39 -0.57
C VAL A 449 4.05 4.50 0.69
N SER A 450 5.36 4.69 0.54
CA SER A 450 6.32 4.87 1.62
C SER A 450 6.97 6.25 1.51
N THR A 451 6.60 7.15 2.42
CA THR A 451 7.21 8.48 2.53
C THR A 451 8.33 8.45 3.56
N SER A 452 9.36 9.29 3.40
CA SER A 452 10.43 9.41 4.40
C SER A 452 9.91 9.84 5.77
N TYR A 453 8.87 10.67 5.81
CA TYR A 453 8.25 11.11 7.06
C TYR A 453 7.65 9.95 7.86
N GLU A 454 6.94 9.04 7.19
CA GLU A 454 6.35 7.87 7.86
C GLU A 454 7.37 6.74 8.06
N ALA A 455 8.46 6.76 7.30
CA ALA A 455 9.59 5.85 7.48
C ALA A 455 10.56 6.26 8.58
N GLU A 456 10.49 7.52 9.03
CA GLU A 456 11.48 8.13 9.93
C GLU A 456 12.91 8.03 9.39
N ALA A 457 13.04 7.86 8.07
CA ALA A 457 14.29 7.66 7.37
C ALA A 457 14.16 8.17 5.93
N GLU A 458 15.22 8.78 5.43
CA GLU A 458 15.30 9.33 4.08
C GLU A 458 16.23 8.48 3.20
N LYS A 459 15.92 8.38 1.91
CA LYS A 459 16.87 7.92 0.88
C LYS A 459 18.10 8.83 0.90
N PRO A 460 19.34 8.29 0.77
CA PRO A 460 19.66 6.93 0.34
C PRO A 460 19.66 5.85 1.45
N GLY A 461 19.27 6.17 2.69
CA GLY A 461 19.33 5.22 3.79
C GLY A 461 18.43 3.98 3.58
N PRO A 462 18.87 2.77 4.00
CA PRO A 462 18.16 1.51 3.71
C PRO A 462 16.82 1.37 4.45
N ALA A 463 16.62 2.10 5.55
CA ALA A 463 15.44 1.95 6.40
C ALA A 463 14.12 2.32 5.68
N ILE A 464 14.13 3.26 4.74
CA ILE A 464 12.93 3.60 3.95
C ILE A 464 12.52 2.46 3.00
N PHE A 465 13.50 1.77 2.42
CA PHE A 465 13.28 0.59 1.59
C PHE A 465 12.81 -0.59 2.44
N ASN A 466 13.40 -0.82 3.62
CA ASN A 466 12.93 -1.87 4.55
C ASN A 466 11.47 -1.66 4.96
N ARG A 467 11.05 -0.41 5.17
CA ARG A 467 9.64 -0.11 5.43
C ARG A 467 8.75 -0.40 4.21
N ALA A 468 9.18 -0.03 3.02
CA ALA A 468 8.46 -0.34 1.79
C ALA A 468 8.31 -1.87 1.59
N ALA A 469 9.36 -2.65 1.89
CA ALA A 469 9.31 -4.11 1.90
C ALA A 469 8.21 -4.63 2.84
N ASN A 470 8.10 -4.07 4.06
CA ASN A 470 7.03 -4.44 4.98
C ASN A 470 5.64 -4.12 4.43
N LEU A 471 5.44 -2.97 3.76
CA LEU A 471 4.15 -2.64 3.13
C LEU A 471 3.83 -3.57 1.95
N ALA A 472 4.83 -3.94 1.14
CA ALA A 472 4.68 -4.94 0.09
C ALA A 472 4.25 -6.29 0.70
N ARG A 473 4.82 -6.68 1.85
CA ARG A 473 4.44 -7.91 2.58
C ARG A 473 2.98 -7.95 2.94
N LEU A 474 2.45 -6.84 3.45
CA LEU A 474 1.04 -6.75 3.85
C LEU A 474 0.12 -6.98 2.65
N ASN A 475 0.49 -6.50 1.47
CA ASN A 475 -0.25 -6.77 0.24
C ASN A 475 -0.22 -8.26 -0.14
N LEU A 476 0.91 -8.95 0.01
CA LEU A 476 1.00 -10.39 -0.24
C LEU A 476 0.11 -11.20 0.69
N ILE A 477 0.17 -10.90 1.99
CA ILE A 477 -0.66 -11.57 3.01
C ILE A 477 -2.13 -11.34 2.73
N SER A 478 -2.52 -10.10 2.43
CA SER A 478 -3.89 -9.71 2.08
C SER A 478 -4.41 -10.46 0.86
N ARG A 479 -3.63 -10.51 -0.23
CA ARG A 479 -4.00 -11.23 -1.46
C ARG A 479 -4.17 -12.73 -1.21
N MET A 480 -3.28 -13.34 -0.44
CA MET A 480 -3.39 -14.75 -0.06
C MET A 480 -4.64 -15.01 0.78
N GLU A 481 -4.94 -14.13 1.74
CA GLU A 481 -6.14 -14.24 2.57
C GLU A 481 -7.41 -14.16 1.72
N GLN A 482 -7.52 -13.18 0.82
CA GLN A 482 -8.66 -13.02 -0.09
C GLN A 482 -8.86 -14.27 -0.96
N ARG A 483 -7.78 -14.80 -1.54
CA ARG A 483 -7.87 -16.02 -2.38
C ARG A 483 -8.33 -17.24 -1.59
N ARG A 484 -7.78 -17.48 -0.40
CA ARG A 484 -8.22 -18.60 0.44
C ARG A 484 -9.66 -18.44 0.89
N HIS A 485 -10.08 -17.22 1.17
CA HIS A 485 -11.47 -16.95 1.49
C HIS A 485 -12.43 -17.34 0.34
N ASP A 486 -12.03 -17.07 -0.90
CA ASP A 486 -12.85 -17.35 -2.08
C ASP A 486 -12.79 -18.82 -2.52
N GLU A 487 -11.61 -19.43 -2.51
CA GLU A 487 -11.32 -20.75 -3.13
C GLU A 487 -10.91 -21.84 -2.13
N GLY A 488 -10.75 -21.53 -0.84
CA GLY A 488 -10.23 -22.45 0.17
C GLY A 488 -11.18 -23.59 0.55
N ASP A 489 -10.61 -24.64 1.13
CA ASP A 489 -11.36 -25.85 1.54
C ASP A 489 -12.30 -25.56 2.73
N ARG A 490 -13.59 -25.45 2.43
CA ARG A 490 -14.64 -25.20 3.43
C ARG A 490 -15.01 -26.44 4.24
N GLU A 491 -14.59 -27.64 3.83
CA GLU A 491 -14.82 -28.86 4.62
C GLU A 491 -13.83 -28.97 5.79
N HIS A 492 -12.67 -28.30 5.70
CA HIS A 492 -11.61 -28.33 6.72
C HIS A 492 -11.14 -26.93 7.16
N PRO A 493 -12.02 -26.08 7.72
CA PRO A 493 -11.73 -24.67 7.99
C PRO A 493 -10.55 -24.43 8.95
N PHE A 494 -10.35 -25.30 9.94
CA PHE A 494 -9.21 -25.21 10.86
C PHE A 494 -7.88 -25.58 10.21
N ARG A 495 -7.89 -26.51 9.25
CA ARG A 495 -6.69 -26.88 8.50
C ARG A 495 -6.27 -25.74 7.59
N GLU A 496 -7.23 -25.13 6.88
CA GLU A 496 -7.00 -23.92 6.08
C GLU A 496 -6.44 -22.77 6.90
N ALA A 497 -6.95 -22.56 8.12
CA ALA A 497 -6.42 -21.53 9.01
C ALA A 497 -5.00 -21.82 9.49
N LEU A 498 -4.69 -23.07 9.83
CA LEU A 498 -3.32 -23.47 10.19
C LEU A 498 -2.35 -23.33 9.01
N ASP A 499 -2.78 -23.73 7.80
CA ASP A 499 -1.99 -23.58 6.58
C ASP A 499 -1.79 -22.09 6.24
N PHE A 500 -2.81 -21.24 6.40
CA PHE A 500 -2.70 -19.79 6.24
C PHE A 500 -1.68 -19.17 7.21
N VAL A 501 -1.68 -19.57 8.49
CA VAL A 501 -0.70 -19.10 9.48
C VAL A 501 0.71 -19.56 9.11
N ARG A 502 0.89 -20.84 8.77
CA ARG A 502 2.18 -21.39 8.31
C ARG A 502 2.70 -20.63 7.10
N ASP A 503 1.84 -20.36 6.13
CA ASP A 503 2.25 -19.74 4.88
C ASP A 503 2.50 -18.24 5.08
N THR A 504 1.77 -17.55 5.97
CA THR A 504 2.05 -16.16 6.38
C THR A 504 3.41 -16.00 7.07
N ILE A 505 3.82 -16.99 7.87
CA ILE A 505 5.15 -17.04 8.49
C ILE A 505 6.22 -17.27 7.41
N SER A 506 5.93 -18.11 6.42
CA SER A 506 6.83 -18.40 5.29
C SER A 506 7.06 -17.17 4.40
N HIS A 507 6.01 -16.37 4.15
CA HIS A 507 6.09 -15.09 3.41
C HIS A 507 6.99 -14.02 4.06
N ARG A 508 7.46 -14.24 5.29
CA ARG A 508 8.52 -13.40 5.88
C ARG A 508 9.84 -13.55 5.12
N ARG A 509 10.10 -14.70 4.49
CA ARG A 509 11.30 -14.96 3.67
C ARG A 509 11.10 -14.67 2.19
N ASP A 510 9.86 -14.60 1.71
CA ASP A 510 9.58 -14.53 0.27
C ASP A 510 9.95 -13.17 -0.35
N ILE A 511 9.82 -12.05 0.37
CA ILE A 511 10.27 -10.74 -0.15
C ILE A 511 11.78 -10.72 -0.42
N GLU A 512 12.58 -11.36 0.43
CA GLU A 512 14.04 -11.48 0.23
C GLU A 512 14.37 -12.26 -1.05
N THR A 513 13.43 -13.06 -1.54
CA THR A 513 13.57 -13.80 -2.79
C THR A 513 12.94 -13.10 -3.98
N MET A 514 12.10 -12.07 -3.81
CA MET A 514 11.47 -11.35 -4.92
C MET A 514 12.49 -10.51 -5.69
N SER A 515 12.28 -10.39 -7.00
CA SER A 515 13.01 -9.38 -7.77
C SER A 515 12.44 -8.01 -7.46
N TRP A 516 13.30 -7.03 -7.26
CA TRP A 516 12.88 -5.68 -6.93
C TRP A 516 13.64 -4.66 -7.77
N ILE A 517 12.89 -3.83 -8.49
CA ILE A 517 13.38 -2.68 -9.25
C ILE A 517 12.92 -1.38 -8.58
N HIS A 518 13.82 -0.42 -8.41
CA HIS A 518 13.54 0.95 -8.04
C HIS A 518 13.85 1.91 -9.20
N VAL A 519 13.00 2.92 -9.41
CA VAL A 519 13.16 3.90 -10.47
C VAL A 519 12.99 5.30 -9.90
N GLY A 520 13.94 6.18 -10.17
CA GLY A 520 13.88 7.57 -9.74
C GLY A 520 14.83 8.47 -10.52
N ASP A 521 14.63 9.77 -10.43
CA ASP A 521 15.42 10.80 -11.12
C ASP A 521 16.67 11.25 -10.35
N ASP A 522 16.73 11.06 -9.03
CA ASP A 522 17.90 11.41 -8.22
C ASP A 522 18.89 10.24 -8.19
N TYR A 523 20.04 10.41 -8.85
CA TYR A 523 21.08 9.37 -8.90
C TYR A 523 21.56 8.93 -7.52
N ALA A 524 21.77 9.86 -6.58
CA ALA A 524 22.32 9.51 -5.28
C ALA A 524 21.27 8.84 -4.39
N LYS A 525 20.06 9.40 -4.36
CA LYS A 525 18.99 8.91 -3.47
C LYS A 525 18.31 7.65 -4.00
N ASP A 526 18.03 7.63 -5.30
CA ASP A 526 17.21 6.58 -5.90
C ASP A 526 18.08 5.47 -6.46
N TYR A 527 19.05 5.80 -7.32
CA TYR A 527 19.89 4.78 -7.97
C TYR A 527 20.89 4.15 -6.99
N VAL A 528 21.74 4.97 -6.37
CA VAL A 528 22.75 4.47 -5.41
C VAL A 528 22.08 3.93 -4.15
N GLY A 529 21.12 4.65 -3.56
CA GLY A 529 20.41 4.19 -2.36
C GLY A 529 19.70 2.85 -2.52
N ALA A 530 19.08 2.60 -3.68
CA ALA A 530 18.49 1.29 -3.97
C ALA A 530 19.56 0.21 -4.16
N LYS A 531 20.62 0.48 -4.93
CA LYS A 531 21.71 -0.49 -5.16
C LYS A 531 22.44 -0.88 -3.88
N GLU A 532 22.71 0.08 -2.98
CA GLU A 532 23.28 -0.17 -1.66
C GLU A 532 22.36 -0.99 -0.75
N SER A 533 21.04 -0.92 -0.99
CA SER A 533 20.02 -1.73 -0.31
C SER A 533 19.79 -3.08 -0.97
N GLY A 534 20.59 -3.47 -1.97
CA GLY A 534 20.45 -4.75 -2.70
C GLY A 534 19.30 -4.79 -3.71
N ILE A 535 18.74 -3.63 -4.08
CA ILE A 535 17.61 -3.49 -5.00
C ILE A 535 18.15 -3.09 -6.38
N ASP A 536 17.61 -3.69 -7.45
CA ASP A 536 17.96 -3.24 -8.81
C ASP A 536 17.40 -1.86 -9.08
N ALA A 537 18.08 -1.06 -9.89
CA ALA A 537 17.72 0.34 -10.04
C ALA A 537 17.93 0.84 -11.46
N PHE A 538 16.99 1.68 -11.92
CA PHE A 538 17.14 2.46 -13.15
C PHE A 538 17.10 3.94 -12.82
N HIS A 539 18.11 4.66 -13.31
CA HIS A 539 18.14 6.12 -13.21
C HIS A 539 17.31 6.73 -14.34
N LEU A 540 16.26 7.45 -13.99
CA LEU A 540 15.36 8.09 -14.93
C LEU A 540 15.92 9.47 -15.30
N VAL A 541 16.23 9.67 -16.58
CA VAL A 541 16.75 10.94 -17.11
C VAL A 541 15.75 11.48 -18.14
N ARG A 542 14.85 12.35 -17.69
CA ARG A 542 13.76 12.92 -18.51
C ARG A 542 14.34 13.78 -19.66
N GLN A 543 13.67 13.79 -20.81
CA GLN A 543 14.10 14.59 -21.96
C GLN A 543 14.13 16.09 -21.63
N GLY A 544 15.27 16.74 -21.89
CA GLY A 544 15.49 18.18 -21.62
C GLY A 544 16.35 18.45 -20.38
N GLU A 545 16.67 17.43 -19.58
CA GLU A 545 17.66 17.54 -18.51
C GLU A 545 19.06 17.21 -19.07
N GLU A 546 20.04 18.09 -18.80
CA GLU A 546 21.43 17.79 -19.16
C GLU A 546 21.85 16.51 -18.45
N LYS A 547 22.42 15.55 -19.22
CA LYS A 547 23.20 14.45 -18.63
C LYS A 547 24.35 15.08 -17.87
N LYS A 548 24.14 15.41 -16.59
CA LYS A 548 25.26 15.52 -15.66
C LYS A 548 25.97 14.17 -15.80
N SER A 549 27.25 14.22 -16.15
CA SER A 549 28.08 13.04 -16.37
C SER A 549 28.24 12.31 -15.04
N VAL A 550 27.23 11.54 -14.64
CA VAL A 550 27.20 10.83 -13.37
C VAL A 550 27.47 9.36 -13.64
N GLY A 551 28.70 8.94 -13.37
CA GLY A 551 29.11 7.54 -13.20
C GLY A 551 29.37 6.76 -14.50
N GLY A 552 30.57 6.16 -14.59
CA GLY A 552 31.08 5.47 -15.78
C GLY A 552 30.27 4.24 -16.21
N GLY A 553 30.17 4.02 -17.53
CA GLY A 553 29.95 2.77 -18.29
C GLY A 553 28.90 1.72 -17.90
N GLY A 554 28.25 1.79 -16.73
CA GLY A 554 27.41 0.72 -16.17
C GLY A 554 26.11 1.17 -15.52
N THR A 555 25.82 2.47 -15.46
CA THR A 555 24.53 2.98 -14.97
C THR A 555 23.40 2.57 -15.92
N GLN A 556 22.41 1.85 -15.41
CA GLN A 556 21.19 1.54 -16.14
C GLN A 556 20.30 2.79 -16.15
N THR A 557 20.10 3.38 -17.33
CA THR A 557 19.32 4.61 -17.49
C THR A 557 18.12 4.39 -18.40
N ILE A 558 17.01 5.04 -18.09
CA ILE A 558 15.82 5.13 -18.95
C ILE A 558 15.43 6.59 -19.15
N SER A 559 14.81 6.93 -20.28
CA SER A 559 14.39 8.32 -20.55
C SER A 559 12.92 8.60 -20.20
N ASN A 560 12.13 7.54 -20.10
CA ASN A 560 10.71 7.54 -19.78
C ASN A 560 10.32 6.17 -19.21
N LEU A 561 9.18 6.08 -18.54
CA LEU A 561 8.69 4.88 -17.88
C LEU A 561 8.24 3.79 -18.87
N ILE A 562 7.95 4.12 -20.12
CA ILE A 562 7.56 3.13 -21.14
C ILE A 562 8.73 2.19 -21.49
N GLU A 563 9.96 2.68 -21.43
CA GLU A 563 11.16 1.85 -21.60
C GLU A 563 11.27 0.74 -20.54
N LEU A 564 10.62 0.90 -19.39
CA LEU A 564 10.58 -0.09 -18.33
C LEU A 564 9.58 -1.23 -18.61
N VAL A 565 8.55 -0.98 -19.43
CA VAL A 565 7.50 -1.98 -19.74
C VAL A 565 8.09 -3.30 -20.27
N PRO A 566 8.93 -3.34 -21.32
CA PRO A 566 9.49 -4.60 -21.81
C PRO A 566 10.37 -5.28 -20.76
N ILE A 567 11.08 -4.52 -19.92
CA ILE A 567 11.93 -5.07 -18.85
C ILE A 567 11.06 -5.75 -17.80
N VAL A 568 10.01 -5.07 -17.33
CA VAL A 568 9.06 -5.62 -16.37
C VAL A 568 8.34 -6.83 -16.95
N ASN A 569 7.94 -6.79 -18.23
CA ASN A 569 7.31 -7.93 -18.87
C ASN A 569 8.25 -9.13 -18.96
N ILE A 570 9.50 -8.94 -19.40
CA ILE A 570 10.51 -10.00 -19.47
C ILE A 570 10.82 -10.53 -18.06
N MET A 571 10.98 -9.67 -17.06
CA MET A 571 11.26 -10.10 -15.70
C MET A 571 10.05 -10.82 -15.09
N ALA A 572 8.83 -10.35 -15.35
CA ALA A 572 7.62 -11.06 -15.00
C ALA A 572 7.59 -12.44 -15.67
N GLU A 573 7.87 -12.55 -16.97
CA GLU A 573 7.91 -13.84 -17.68
C GLU A 573 9.03 -14.77 -17.19
N GLN A 574 10.23 -14.26 -16.93
CA GLN A 574 11.36 -15.06 -16.47
C GLN A 574 11.16 -15.56 -15.04
N ASN A 575 10.70 -14.67 -14.16
CA ASN A 575 10.47 -14.95 -12.74
C ASN A 575 9.19 -15.77 -12.52
N LEU A 576 8.16 -15.57 -13.36
CA LEU A 576 6.81 -16.09 -13.13
C LEU A 576 6.39 -17.19 -14.14
N PHE A 577 6.95 -17.23 -15.36
CA PHE A 577 6.52 -18.15 -16.43
C PHE A 577 7.60 -19.09 -17.01
N SER A 578 8.83 -19.13 -16.49
CA SER A 578 9.90 -19.96 -17.07
C SER A 578 9.71 -21.49 -16.90
N SER A 579 8.82 -22.09 -17.70
CA SER A 579 8.71 -23.54 -18.03
C SER A 579 8.08 -23.85 -19.39
N SER A 580 8.24 -23.02 -20.42
CA SER A 580 7.65 -23.40 -21.71
C SER A 580 8.54 -23.23 -22.94
N THR A 581 9.85 -23.01 -22.79
CA THR A 581 10.75 -22.95 -23.95
C THR A 581 12.12 -23.57 -23.69
N ARG A 582 12.17 -24.90 -23.56
CA ARG A 582 13.26 -25.70 -24.14
C ARG A 582 12.66 -26.97 -24.75
N SER A 583 12.85 -27.08 -26.06
CA SER A 583 12.42 -28.14 -26.98
C SER A 583 12.69 -29.56 -26.50
#